data_AF-A0A7K7WVS0-F1
#
_entry.id   AF-A0A7K7WVS0-F1
#
_cell.length_a   1.000
_cell.length_b   1.000
_cell.length_c   1.000
_cell.angle_alpha   90.00
_cell.angle_beta   90.00
_cell.angle_gamma   90.00
#
_symmetry.space_group_name_H-M   'P 1'
#
loop_
_entity.id
_entity.type
_entity.pdbx_description
1 polymer ?
#
loop_
_entity_poly.entity_id
_entity_poly.type
_entity_poly.pdbx_seq_one_letter_code
_entity_poly.pdbx_strand_id
1 'polypeptide(L)'
;VSLTLDPDTAHPHLVLSADGKSVRWEGTRRALPELPGRFDASRCVLARGGFSGGRHYWEVAVGAGAAWAVGVARESVRRKGRLSVSPAAGIWAIGKCGSRYQALACPGV
;
A
#
# COMPACT_ATOMS: atom_id res chain seq x y z
N VAL A 1 11.79 4.68 -13.10
CA VAL A 1 10.31 4.74 -13.14
C VAL A 1 9.87 5.82 -12.17
N SER A 2 8.98 6.74 -12.56
CA SER A 2 8.36 7.67 -11.61
C SER A 2 7.07 7.03 -11.09
N LEU A 3 7.09 6.59 -9.83
CA LEU A 3 5.92 6.03 -9.17
C LEU A 3 5.05 7.17 -8.59
N THR A 4 3.77 7.16 -8.94
CA THR A 4 2.74 8.02 -8.34
C THR A 4 1.61 7.15 -7.81
N LEU A 5 1.11 7.48 -6.64
CA LEU A 5 0.01 6.79 -5.97
C LEU A 5 -1.31 7.04 -6.70
N ASP A 6 -2.15 6.01 -6.76
CA ASP A 6 -3.45 6.03 -7.40
C ASP A 6 -4.56 6.35 -6.39
N PRO A 7 -5.19 7.54 -6.47
CA PRO A 7 -6.30 7.92 -5.59
C PRO A 7 -7.49 6.97 -5.64
N ASP A 8 -7.70 6.23 -6.74
CA ASP A 8 -8.85 5.35 -6.90
C ASP A 8 -8.67 4.02 -6.16
N THR A 9 -7.43 3.67 -5.82
CA THR A 9 -7.13 2.51 -4.98
C THR A 9 -7.05 2.87 -3.50
N ALA A 10 -6.78 4.14 -3.17
CA ALA A 10 -6.47 4.58 -1.81
C ALA A 10 -7.64 4.37 -0.83
N HIS A 11 -7.32 3.84 0.35
CA HIS A 11 -8.26 3.77 1.45
C HIS A 11 -8.80 5.16 1.83
N PRO A 12 -10.10 5.34 2.15
CA PRO A 12 -10.71 6.66 2.37
C PRO A 12 -10.12 7.52 3.50
N HIS A 13 -9.33 6.94 4.40
CA HIS A 13 -8.59 7.68 5.43
C HIS A 13 -7.18 8.10 4.99
N LEU A 14 -6.73 7.70 3.81
CA LEU A 14 -5.43 8.10 3.27
C LEU A 14 -5.57 9.42 2.52
N VAL A 15 -4.69 10.36 2.84
CA VAL A 15 -4.53 11.62 2.11
C VAL A 15 -3.25 11.55 1.30
N LEU A 16 -3.40 11.70 -0.01
CA LEU A 16 -2.29 11.77 -0.96
C LEU A 16 -1.90 13.23 -1.18
N SER A 17 -0.60 13.49 -1.39
CA SER A 17 -0.13 14.80 -1.86
C SER A 17 -0.59 15.08 -3.29
N ALA A 18 -0.59 16.36 -3.69
CA ALA A 18 -1.02 16.77 -5.02
C ALA A 18 -0.17 16.16 -6.15
N ASP A 19 1.12 15.93 -5.89
CA ASP A 19 2.05 15.27 -6.82
C ASP A 19 1.93 13.73 -6.82
N GLY A 20 1.09 13.16 -5.95
CA GLY A 20 0.88 11.73 -5.80
C GLY A 20 2.08 10.96 -5.26
N LYS A 21 3.08 11.62 -4.66
CA LYS A 21 4.31 10.96 -4.17
C LYS A 21 4.32 10.66 -2.66
N SER A 22 3.42 11.28 -1.91
CA SER A 22 3.33 11.15 -0.45
C SER A 22 1.95 10.69 -0.02
N VAL A 23 1.89 9.96 1.10
CA VAL A 23 0.66 9.50 1.70
C VAL A 23 0.75 9.60 3.22
N ARG A 24 -0.37 9.99 3.85
CA ARG A 24 -0.53 10.00 5.31
C ARG A 24 -1.90 9.49 5.71
N TRP A 25 -1.99 8.93 6.92
CA TRP A 25 -3.24 8.51 7.52
C TRP A 25 -3.90 9.68 8.27
N GLU A 26 -5.22 9.80 8.15
CA GLU A 26 -6.05 10.72 8.93
C GLU A 26 -7.12 10.00 9.75
N GLY A 27 -7.47 10.58 10.90
CA GLY A 27 -8.58 10.10 11.72
C GLY A 27 -9.93 10.26 11.01
N THR A 28 -10.06 11.27 10.15
CA THR A 28 -11.30 11.55 9.41
C THR A 28 -11.37 10.72 8.14
N ARG A 29 -12.50 10.01 7.97
CA ARG A 29 -12.81 9.30 6.71
C ARG A 29 -13.26 10.30 5.67
N ARG A 30 -12.65 10.29 4.48
CA ARG A 30 -13.10 11.12 3.36
C ARG A 30 -14.34 10.50 2.70
N ALA A 31 -15.26 11.35 2.27
CA ALA A 31 -16.41 10.95 1.45
C ALA A 31 -15.96 10.75 -0.01
N LEU A 32 -15.51 9.54 -0.33
CA LEU A 32 -15.08 9.14 -1.67
C LEU A 32 -16.07 8.12 -2.26
N PRO A 33 -16.23 8.07 -3.59
CA PRO A 33 -17.05 7.05 -4.21
C PRO A 33 -16.47 5.65 -3.95
N GLU A 34 -17.35 4.69 -3.73
CA GLU A 34 -16.98 3.28 -3.65
C GLU A 34 -16.61 2.78 -5.06
N LEU A 35 -15.33 2.45 -5.24
CA LEU A 35 -14.81 1.88 -6.47
C LEU A 35 -14.41 0.42 -6.24
N PRO A 36 -14.56 -0.47 -7.24
CA PRO A 36 -14.07 -1.85 -7.14
C PRO A 36 -12.58 -1.93 -6.79
N GLY A 37 -11.77 -1.00 -7.31
CA GLY A 37 -10.33 -0.91 -7.06
C GLY A 37 -9.94 -0.35 -5.68
N ARG A 38 -10.87 0.28 -4.95
CA ARG A 38 -10.60 0.98 -3.69
C ARG A 38 -10.49 0.02 -2.51
N PHE A 39 -9.42 0.15 -1.73
CA PHE A 39 -9.32 -0.53 -0.43
C PHE A 39 -10.31 0.06 0.57
N ASP A 40 -11.14 -0.77 1.20
CA ASP A 40 -12.23 -0.33 2.10
C ASP A 40 -11.91 -0.47 3.59
N ALA A 41 -11.07 -1.44 3.95
CA ALA A 41 -10.69 -1.79 5.32
C ALA A 41 -9.18 -1.80 5.56
N SER A 42 -8.38 -2.23 4.57
CA SER A 42 -6.93 -2.21 4.68
C SER A 42 -6.37 -0.82 4.36
N ARG A 43 -5.43 -0.34 5.18
CA ARG A 43 -4.78 0.99 5.07
C ARG A 43 -3.77 1.06 3.91
N CYS A 44 -4.22 0.76 2.70
CA CYS A 44 -3.39 0.57 1.53
C CYS A 44 -3.75 1.54 0.41
N VAL A 45 -2.77 1.75 -0.48
CA VAL A 45 -2.87 2.45 -1.75
C VAL A 45 -1.85 1.81 -2.70
N LEU A 46 -2.14 1.73 -3.98
CA LEU A 46 -1.20 1.27 -5.01
C LEU A 46 -0.67 2.43 -5.85
N ALA A 47 0.40 2.17 -6.59
CA ALA A 47 0.82 3.04 -7.68
C ALA A 47 -0.15 2.94 -8.86
N ARG A 48 -0.25 4.02 -9.65
CA ARG A 48 -1.06 4.09 -10.87
C ARG A 48 -0.56 3.14 -11.97
N GLY A 49 0.75 2.92 -12.03
CA GLY A 49 1.39 2.02 -12.99
C GLY A 49 1.83 0.71 -12.35
N GLY A 50 1.58 -0.40 -13.03
CA GLY A 50 2.13 -1.71 -12.71
C GLY A 50 3.37 -2.05 -13.54
N PHE A 51 3.90 -3.25 -13.33
CA PHE A 51 5.05 -3.80 -14.06
C PHE A 51 4.71 -5.18 -14.62
N SER A 52 5.05 -5.43 -15.89
CA SER A 52 4.89 -6.73 -16.55
C SER A 52 6.22 -7.46 -16.79
N GLY A 53 7.36 -6.81 -16.54
CA GLY A 53 8.69 -7.38 -16.70
C GLY A 53 9.80 -6.37 -16.42
N GLY A 54 11.06 -6.81 -16.49
CA GLY A 54 12.24 -5.97 -16.27
C GLY A 54 12.67 -5.82 -14.80
N ARG A 55 13.60 -4.89 -14.55
CA ARG A 55 14.09 -4.53 -13.20
C ARG A 55 13.69 -3.10 -12.87
N HIS A 56 13.08 -2.92 -11.71
CA HIS A 56 12.56 -1.62 -11.27
C HIS A 56 13.06 -1.34 -9.86
N TYR A 57 13.29 -0.06 -9.55
CA TYR A 57 13.76 0.41 -8.27
C TYR A 57 13.04 1.69 -7.88
N TRP A 58 12.76 1.83 -6.59
CA TRP A 58 12.20 3.03 -5.99
C TRP A 58 12.64 3.11 -4.53
N GLU A 59 12.63 4.32 -4.00
CA GLU A 59 12.92 4.62 -2.61
C GLU A 59 11.67 5.20 -1.94
N VAL A 60 11.48 4.89 -0.66
CA VAL A 60 10.38 5.45 0.13
C VAL A 60 10.94 6.02 1.42
N ALA A 61 10.76 7.32 1.63
CA ALA A 61 11.03 7.95 2.90
C ALA A 61 9.92 7.60 3.89
N VAL A 62 10.22 6.75 4.87
CA VAL A 62 9.26 6.29 5.90
C VAL A 62 9.26 7.16 7.16
N GLY A 63 10.29 7.99 7.34
CA GLY A 63 10.43 8.92 8.46
C GLY A 63 10.33 8.25 9.84
N ALA A 64 9.77 8.99 10.80
CA ALA A 64 9.52 8.52 12.17
C ALA A 64 8.20 7.72 12.31
N GLY A 65 7.65 7.18 11.22
CA GLY A 65 6.38 6.46 11.24
C GLY A 65 6.38 5.28 12.22
N ALA A 66 5.36 5.23 13.08
CA ALA A 66 5.19 4.16 14.07
C ALA A 66 4.74 2.83 13.45
N ALA A 67 4.03 2.88 12.32
CA ALA A 67 3.64 1.70 11.56
C ALA A 67 3.56 2.01 10.06
N TRP A 68 4.21 1.19 9.24
CA TRP A 68 4.19 1.30 7.78
C TRP A 68 4.54 -0.04 7.13
N ALA A 69 4.13 -0.20 5.88
CA ALA A 69 4.57 -1.30 5.03
C ALA A 69 4.74 -0.80 3.60
N VAL A 70 5.77 -1.27 2.91
CA VAL A 70 6.07 -0.96 1.52
C VAL A 70 6.43 -2.25 0.78
N GLY A 71 6.07 -2.34 -0.49
CA GLY A 71 6.26 -3.56 -1.25
C GLY A 71 5.56 -3.55 -2.59
N VAL A 72 5.31 -4.75 -3.10
CA VAL A 72 4.62 -4.99 -4.37
C VAL A 72 3.41 -5.89 -4.14
N ALA A 73 2.38 -5.69 -4.95
CA ALA A 73 1.21 -6.53 -4.99
C ALA A 73 0.87 -6.87 -6.44
N ARG A 74 0.27 -8.05 -6.66
CA ARG A 74 -0.36 -8.37 -7.93
C ARG A 74 -1.49 -7.38 -8.19
N GLU A 75 -1.74 -7.06 -9.46
CA GLU A 75 -2.86 -6.22 -9.86
C GLU A 75 -4.20 -6.77 -9.34
N SER A 76 -4.34 -8.09 -9.37
CA SER A 76 -5.51 -8.85 -8.92
C SER A 76 -5.66 -8.98 -7.39
N VAL A 77 -4.81 -8.32 -6.60
CA VAL A 77 -4.92 -8.37 -5.14
C VAL A 77 -6.32 -7.95 -4.67
N ARG A 78 -6.87 -8.70 -3.71
CA ARG A 78 -8.20 -8.43 -3.13
C ARG A 78 -8.26 -7.00 -2.59
N ARG A 79 -9.33 -6.25 -2.91
CA ARG A 79 -9.49 -4.85 -2.47
C ARG A 79 -10.42 -4.67 -1.28
N LYS A 80 -11.34 -5.61 -1.08
CA LYS A 80 -12.41 -5.50 -0.09
C LYS A 80 -12.17 -6.35 1.15
N GLY A 81 -12.44 -5.82 2.34
CA GLY A 81 -12.15 -6.44 3.62
C GLY A 81 -10.67 -6.41 4.01
N ARG A 82 -10.35 -7.08 5.12
CA ARG A 82 -8.99 -7.09 5.66
C ARG A 82 -8.07 -7.95 4.79
N LEU A 83 -7.00 -7.34 4.30
CA LEU A 83 -5.92 -8.04 3.61
C LEU A 83 -5.10 -8.92 4.57
N SER A 84 -4.80 -10.13 4.11
CA SER A 84 -3.68 -10.90 4.62
C SER A 84 -2.45 -10.57 3.77
N VAL A 85 -1.39 -10.04 4.38
CA VAL A 85 -0.15 -9.73 3.66
C VAL A 85 0.69 -11.00 3.59
N SER A 86 0.70 -11.64 2.43
CA SER A 86 1.49 -12.85 2.17
C SER A 86 1.67 -13.07 0.66
N PRO A 87 2.69 -13.85 0.24
CA PRO A 87 2.87 -14.22 -1.16
C PRO A 87 1.68 -14.99 -1.73
N ALA A 88 1.01 -15.81 -0.92
CA ALA A 88 -0.19 -16.55 -1.31
C ALA A 88 -1.35 -15.61 -1.68
N ALA A 89 -1.45 -14.45 -1.00
CA ALA A 89 -2.38 -13.39 -1.35
C ALA A 89 -1.87 -12.47 -2.48
N GLY A 90 -0.69 -12.76 -3.04
CA GLY A 90 -0.06 -11.96 -4.09
C GLY A 90 0.56 -10.65 -3.59
N ILE A 91 1.00 -10.60 -2.33
CA ILE A 91 1.63 -9.41 -1.73
C ILE A 91 3.01 -9.78 -1.17
N TRP A 92 4.01 -8.96 -1.50
CA TRP A 92 5.36 -9.05 -0.95
C TRP A 92 5.74 -7.69 -0.40
N ALA A 93 5.92 -7.59 0.91
CA ALA A 93 6.20 -6.32 1.57
C ALA A 93 7.17 -6.49 2.73
N ILE A 94 7.83 -5.39 3.06
CA ILE A 94 8.52 -5.19 4.34
C ILE A 94 7.77 -4.12 5.11
N GLY A 95 7.86 -4.15 6.43
CA GLY A 95 7.20 -3.15 7.24
C GLY A 95 7.75 -3.04 8.64
N LYS A 96 7.26 -2.01 9.32
CA LYS A 96 7.52 -1.72 10.72
C LYS A 96 6.19 -1.62 11.46
N CYS A 97 6.13 -2.18 12.66
CA CYS A 97 5.03 -1.97 13.60
C CYS A 97 5.59 -1.77 15.00
N GLY A 98 5.41 -0.58 15.57
CA GLY A 98 6.08 -0.20 16.82
C GLY A 98 7.60 -0.22 16.62
N SER A 99 8.32 -1.01 17.42
CA SER A 99 9.78 -1.19 17.29
C SER A 99 10.18 -2.34 16.36
N ARG A 100 9.24 -3.16 15.89
CA ARG A 100 9.53 -4.39 15.14
C ARG A 100 9.57 -4.14 13.64
N TYR A 101 10.66 -4.54 13.00
CA TYR A 101 10.78 -4.66 11.54
C TYR A 101 10.53 -6.10 11.13
N GLN A 102 9.83 -6.30 10.02
CA GLN A 102 9.51 -7.65 9.53
C GLN A 102 9.37 -7.68 8.02
N ALA A 103 9.84 -8.80 7.43
CA ALA A 103 9.40 -9.20 6.11
C ALA A 103 8.00 -9.81 6.24
N LEU A 104 7.01 -9.21 5.58
CA LEU A 104 5.63 -9.68 5.56
C LEU A 104 5.42 -10.77 4.49
N ALA A 105 6.50 -11.51 4.19
CA ALA A 105 6.61 -12.35 3.01
C ALA A 105 6.53 -13.85 3.29
N CYS A 106 6.36 -14.33 4.53
CA CYS A 106 6.05 -15.74 4.83
C CYS A 106 5.66 -15.91 6.31
N PRO A 107 4.92 -16.97 6.69
CA PRO A 107 4.86 -17.40 8.08
C PRO A 107 6.26 -17.84 8.53
N GLY A 108 6.55 -17.75 9.82
CA GLY A 108 7.80 -18.24 10.39
C GLY A 108 8.10 -19.67 9.94
N VAL A 109 9.37 -19.94 9.67
CA VAL A 109 9.94 -21.29 9.70
C VAL A 109 9.63 -21.97 11.02
#